data_AF-A0A5N6INU1-F1
#
_entry.id   AF-A0A5N6INU1-F1
#
_cell.length_a   1.000
_cell.length_b   1.000
_cell.length_c   1.000
_cell.angle_alpha   90.00
_cell.angle_beta   90.00
_cell.angle_gamma   90.00
#
_symmetry.space_group_name_H-M   'P 1'
#
loop_
_entity.id
_entity.type
_entity.pdbx_description
1 polymer ?
#
loop_
_entity_poly.entity_id
_entity_poly.type
_entity_poly.pdbx_seq_one_letter_code
_entity_poly.pdbx_strand_id
1 'polypeptide(L)'
;MTPRTALLNRTRTLCQNFSTSAPLPTLLSNFTQNPPPTALEHGLPQLAPFLGRPFTGQEGLKRYFELLGELLTIEKMEFEAEEKWVVDERAMAVSLRGEARFRWNETGQAWDETFAYRIGLAEEGGEVKVVVYEVWADTGAAYLARVGGLD
;
A
#
# COMPACT_ATOMS: atom_id res chain seq x y z
N MET A 1 5.49 11.71 23.42
CA MET A 1 4.75 12.14 22.22
C MET A 1 5.66 11.87 21.04
N THR A 2 5.21 11.06 20.09
CA THR A 2 5.92 10.84 18.83
C THR A 2 5.89 12.13 18.01
N PRO A 3 7.01 12.67 17.52
CA PRO A 3 6.99 13.88 16.72
C PRO A 3 6.30 13.67 15.36
N ARG A 4 5.49 14.63 14.90
CA ARG A 4 4.95 14.70 13.52
C ARG A 4 5.97 14.31 12.45
N THR A 5 7.21 14.78 12.61
CA THR A 5 8.33 14.51 11.69
C THR A 5 8.68 13.03 11.60
N ALA A 6 8.54 12.26 12.68
CA ALA A 6 8.80 10.82 12.65
C ALA A 6 7.73 10.06 11.85
N LEU A 7 6.46 10.48 11.95
CA LEU A 7 5.35 9.92 11.16
C LEU A 7 5.54 10.20 9.66
N LEU A 8 5.90 11.45 9.34
CA LEU A 8 6.21 11.88 7.97
C LEU A 8 7.40 11.12 7.40
N ASN A 9 8.50 11.03 8.15
CA ASN A 9 9.71 10.33 7.71
C ASN A 9 9.43 8.86 7.40
N ARG A 10 8.74 8.13 8.29
CA ARG A 10 8.42 6.72 8.03
C ARG A 10 7.52 6.55 6.82
N THR A 11 6.49 7.38 6.68
CA THR A 11 5.56 7.35 5.53
C THR A 11 6.29 7.65 4.23
N ARG A 12 7.19 8.64 4.22
CA ARG A 12 8.04 8.96 3.07
C ARG A 12 8.93 7.79 2.66
N THR A 13 9.58 7.14 3.62
CA THR A 13 10.39 5.94 3.35
C THR A 13 9.56 4.82 2.74
N LEU A 14 8.35 4.57 3.27
CA LEU A 14 7.44 3.57 2.70
C LEU A 14 7.08 3.90 1.24
N CYS A 15 6.63 5.13 0.99
CA CYS A 15 6.28 5.61 -0.36
C CYS A 15 7.46 5.49 -1.33
N GLN A 16 8.66 5.90 -0.92
CA GLN A 16 9.86 5.79 -1.73
C GLN A 16 10.22 4.33 -2.05
N ASN A 17 10.09 3.43 -1.07
CA ASN A 17 10.32 2.00 -1.29
C ASN A 17 9.30 1.41 -2.28
N PHE A 18 8.04 1.84 -2.24
CA PHE A 18 7.04 1.43 -3.22
C PHE A 18 7.32 1.99 -4.62
N SER A 19 7.59 3.30 -4.73
CA SER A 19 7.82 3.96 -6.04
C SER A 19 9.08 3.48 -6.75
N THR A 20 10.04 2.91 -6.01
CA THR A 20 11.28 2.37 -6.56
C THR A 20 11.28 0.84 -6.69
N SER A 21 10.13 0.19 -6.45
CA SER A 21 10.01 -1.27 -6.48
C SER A 21 11.08 -1.96 -5.62
N ALA A 22 11.26 -1.47 -4.39
CA ALA A 22 12.26 -2.00 -3.48
C ALA A 22 12.06 -3.51 -3.24
N PRO A 23 13.15 -4.28 -2.98
CA PRO A 23 13.05 -5.70 -2.71
C PRO A 23 12.13 -6.02 -1.53
N LEU A 24 11.48 -7.18 -1.57
CA LEU A 24 10.53 -7.62 -0.54
C LEU A 24 11.05 -7.51 0.91
N PRO A 25 12.30 -7.88 1.24
CA PRO A 25 12.83 -7.68 2.60
C PRO A 25 12.85 -6.20 3.03
N THR A 26 13.13 -5.29 2.10
CA THR A 26 13.11 -3.84 2.33
C THR A 26 11.68 -3.32 2.51
N LEU A 27 10.71 -3.86 1.77
CA LEU A 27 9.30 -3.51 1.99
C LEU A 27 8.84 -3.95 3.38
N LEU A 28 9.08 -5.21 3.73
CA LEU A 28 8.67 -5.81 5.01
C LEU A 28 9.31 -5.12 6.23
N SER A 29 10.53 -4.58 6.09
CA SER A 29 11.22 -3.88 7.20
C SER A 29 10.55 -2.57 7.62
N ASN A 30 9.67 -1.99 6.80
CA ASN A 30 8.87 -0.81 7.17
C ASN A 30 7.79 -1.13 8.21
N PHE A 31 7.43 -2.41 8.36
CA PHE A 31 6.31 -2.84 9.19
C PHE A 31 6.77 -3.33 10.56
N THR A 32 5.88 -3.21 11.54
CA THR A 32 6.09 -3.76 12.89
C THR A 32 6.26 -5.28 12.87
N GLN A 33 6.94 -5.82 13.88
CA GLN A 33 6.93 -7.24 14.23
C GLN A 33 5.87 -7.52 15.30
N ASN A 34 5.75 -6.63 16.28
CA ASN A 34 4.75 -6.66 17.34
C ASN A 34 4.33 -5.22 17.70
N PRO A 35 3.04 -4.85 17.55
CA PRO A 35 1.90 -5.68 17.17
C PRO A 35 2.00 -6.21 15.73
N PRO A 36 1.33 -7.35 15.41
CA PRO A 36 1.31 -7.89 14.06
C PRO A 36 0.75 -6.86 13.06
N PRO A 37 1.51 -6.52 12.00
CA PRO A 37 1.07 -5.52 11.04
C PRO A 37 -0.03 -6.08 10.14
N THR A 38 -0.81 -5.22 9.49
CA THR A 38 -1.86 -5.66 8.53
C THR A 38 -1.85 -4.81 7.27
N ALA A 39 -1.94 -5.47 6.11
CA ALA A 39 -2.30 -4.82 4.85
C ALA A 39 -3.77 -5.12 4.50
N LEU A 40 -4.50 -4.12 4.00
CA LEU A 40 -5.89 -4.25 3.57
C LEU A 40 -6.15 -3.34 2.37
N GLU A 41 -6.45 -3.93 1.23
CA GLU A 41 -6.99 -3.19 0.08
C GLU A 41 -8.52 -3.32 0.07
N HIS A 42 -9.20 -2.19 0.17
CA HIS A 42 -10.64 -2.13 0.30
C HIS A 42 -11.32 -2.39 -1.05
N GLY A 43 -12.33 -3.25 -1.04
CA GLY A 43 -13.05 -3.64 -2.26
C GLY A 43 -13.88 -4.90 -2.06
N LEU A 44 -14.71 -5.24 -3.04
CA LEU A 44 -15.45 -6.49 -3.02
C LEU A 44 -14.48 -7.66 -3.31
N PRO A 45 -14.35 -8.69 -2.45
CA PRO A 45 -13.37 -9.77 -2.61
C PRO A 45 -13.44 -10.59 -3.90
N GLN A 46 -14.57 -10.51 -4.62
CA GLN A 46 -14.80 -11.22 -5.88
C GLN A 46 -14.10 -10.52 -7.06
N LEU A 47 -13.78 -9.23 -6.93
CA LEU A 47 -13.21 -8.40 -7.99
C LEU A 47 -11.72 -8.69 -8.23
N ALA A 48 -10.94 -8.96 -7.17
CA ALA A 48 -9.57 -9.44 -7.28
C ALA A 48 -9.13 -10.21 -6.03
N PRO A 49 -8.14 -11.11 -6.13
CA PRO A 49 -7.69 -11.96 -5.01
C PRO A 49 -7.13 -11.21 -3.80
N PHE A 50 -6.64 -9.98 -3.98
CA PHE A 50 -6.06 -9.14 -2.91
C PHE A 50 -7.09 -8.22 -2.23
N LEU A 51 -8.30 -8.08 -2.79
CA LEU A 51 -9.32 -7.14 -2.29
C LEU A 51 -10.14 -7.70 -1.13
N GLY A 52 -10.54 -6.79 -0.24
CA GLY A 52 -11.54 -6.98 0.81
C GLY A 52 -11.15 -8.00 1.88
N ARG A 53 -9.85 -8.27 2.04
CA ARG A 53 -9.32 -9.23 3.01
C ARG A 53 -8.05 -8.71 3.69
N PRO A 54 -7.93 -8.87 5.02
CA PRO A 54 -6.72 -8.47 5.73
C PRO A 54 -5.61 -9.51 5.54
N PHE A 55 -4.38 -9.02 5.35
CA PHE A 55 -3.15 -9.80 5.36
C PHE A 55 -2.34 -9.42 6.60
N THR A 56 -2.42 -10.24 7.65
CA THR A 56 -1.88 -9.92 8.98
C THR A 56 -0.59 -10.67 9.30
N GLY A 57 0.31 -10.01 10.03
CA GLY A 57 1.64 -10.51 10.36
C GLY A 57 2.61 -10.42 9.19
N GLN A 58 3.90 -10.66 9.47
CA GLN A 58 4.96 -10.63 8.45
C GLN A 58 4.71 -11.63 7.31
N GLU A 59 4.25 -12.85 7.63
CA GLU A 59 3.90 -13.84 6.61
C GLU A 59 2.65 -13.45 5.80
N GLY A 60 1.70 -12.73 6.40
CA GLY A 60 0.55 -12.19 5.69
C GLY A 60 0.98 -11.12 4.69
N LEU A 61 1.78 -10.15 5.13
CA LEU A 61 2.32 -9.10 4.27
C LEU A 61 3.18 -9.65 3.14
N LYS A 62 4.03 -10.64 3.43
CA LYS A 62 4.84 -11.34 2.42
C LYS A 62 3.94 -11.88 1.30
N ARG A 63 2.90 -12.63 1.67
CA ARG A 63 1.93 -13.19 0.72
C ARG A 63 1.19 -12.11 -0.06
N TYR A 64 0.84 -11.00 0.59
CA TYR A 64 0.19 -9.87 -0.06
C TYR A 64 1.07 -9.27 -1.17
N PHE A 65 2.33 -8.96 -0.87
CA PHE A 65 3.24 -8.38 -1.86
C PHE A 65 3.62 -9.36 -2.97
N GLU A 66 3.78 -10.65 -2.65
CA GLU A 66 4.00 -11.70 -3.66
C GLU A 66 2.78 -11.82 -4.59
N LEU A 67 1.56 -11.83 -4.04
CA LEU A 67 0.31 -11.88 -4.82
C LEU A 67 0.17 -10.65 -5.73
N LEU A 68 0.48 -9.46 -5.25
CA LEU A 68 0.47 -8.25 -6.08
C LEU A 68 1.48 -8.35 -7.23
N GLY A 69 2.71 -8.78 -6.95
CA GLY A 69 3.75 -8.92 -7.98
C GLY A 69 3.46 -10.01 -9.01
N GLU A 70 2.75 -11.07 -8.62
CA GLU A 70 2.27 -12.12 -9.53
C GLU A 70 1.18 -11.59 -10.47
N LEU A 71 0.22 -10.82 -9.95
CA LEU A 71 -0.97 -10.41 -10.70
C LEU A 71 -0.80 -9.10 -11.46
N LEU A 72 0.03 -8.19 -10.96
CA LEU A 72 0.16 -6.83 -11.47
C LEU A 72 1.61 -6.49 -11.83
N THR A 73 1.77 -5.72 -12.88
CA THR A 73 2.95 -4.86 -13.04
C THR A 73 2.55 -3.42 -12.71
N ILE A 74 3.35 -2.77 -11.87
CA ILE A 74 3.14 -1.39 -11.44
C ILE A 74 4.23 -0.51 -12.06
N GLU A 75 3.82 0.56 -12.73
CA GLU A 75 4.71 1.47 -13.45
C GLU A 75 4.41 2.91 -13.06
N LYS A 76 5.45 3.76 -13.05
CA LYS A 76 5.32 5.21 -12.83
C LYS A 76 4.55 5.56 -11.54
N MET A 77 4.79 4.83 -10.47
CA MET A 77 4.17 5.13 -9.19
C MET A 77 4.76 6.41 -8.60
N GLU A 78 3.88 7.39 -8.37
CA GLU A 78 4.21 8.69 -7.80
C GLU A 78 3.24 9.00 -6.66
N PHE A 79 3.69 9.80 -5.69
CA PHE A 79 2.91 10.20 -4.53
C PHE A 79 2.74 11.70 -4.52
N GLU A 80 1.60 12.17 -4.00
CA GLU A 80 1.37 13.59 -3.88
C GLU A 80 2.39 14.25 -2.93
N ALA A 81 2.66 15.54 -3.14
CA ALA A 81 3.58 16.30 -2.33
C ALA A 81 3.19 16.28 -0.84
N GLU A 82 4.19 16.22 0.04
CA GLU A 82 4.02 16.00 1.48
C GLU A 82 3.13 17.05 2.16
N GLU A 83 3.08 18.27 1.62
CA GLU A 83 2.24 19.35 2.13
C GLU A 83 0.74 19.06 1.99
N LYS A 84 0.37 18.09 1.13
CA LYS A 84 -1.00 17.63 0.94
C LYS A 84 -1.38 16.48 1.88
N TRP A 85 -0.41 15.86 2.54
CA TRP A 85 -0.67 14.71 3.41
C TRP A 85 -1.44 15.15 4.67
N VAL A 86 -2.42 14.34 5.05
CA VAL A 86 -3.19 14.52 6.29
C VAL A 86 -2.52 13.70 7.38
N VAL A 87 -1.92 14.38 8.36
CA VAL A 87 -1.25 13.74 9.50
C VAL A 87 -2.08 13.90 10.77
N ASP A 88 -2.47 12.77 11.35
CA ASP A 88 -3.16 12.69 12.64
C ASP A 88 -2.23 12.08 13.70
N GLU A 89 -1.65 12.95 14.53
CA GLU A 89 -0.72 12.55 15.60
C GLU A 89 -1.43 11.83 16.76
N ARG A 90 -2.75 12.03 16.93
CA ARG A 90 -3.51 11.34 17.98
C ARG A 90 -3.83 9.91 17.60
N ALA A 91 -4.24 9.71 16.35
CA ALA A 91 -4.50 8.40 15.79
C ALA A 91 -3.22 7.69 15.28
N MET A 92 -2.07 8.35 15.35
CA MET A 92 -0.78 7.86 14.84
C MET A 92 -0.88 7.41 13.38
N ALA A 93 -1.38 8.28 12.51
CA ALA A 93 -1.63 7.91 11.13
C ALA A 93 -1.41 9.04 10.12
N VAL A 94 -1.08 8.65 8.89
CA VAL A 94 -0.90 9.55 7.75
C VAL A 94 -1.79 9.07 6.60
N SER A 95 -2.52 9.99 5.98
CA SER A 95 -3.34 9.71 4.80
C SER A 95 -2.85 10.56 3.63
N LEU A 96 -2.73 9.94 2.46
CA LEU A 96 -2.19 10.57 1.25
C LEU A 96 -2.73 9.88 0.00
N ARG A 97 -2.54 10.51 -1.15
CA ARG A 97 -2.82 9.91 -2.47
C ARG A 97 -1.56 9.58 -3.22
N GLY A 98 -1.67 8.59 -4.09
CA GLY A 98 -0.69 8.30 -5.12
C GLY A 98 -1.37 7.99 -6.44
N GLU A 99 -0.57 7.94 -7.49
CA GLU A 99 -0.98 7.63 -8.85
C GLU A 99 0.02 6.63 -9.42
N ALA A 100 -0.46 5.67 -10.20
CA ALA A 100 0.41 4.77 -10.94
C ALA A 100 -0.34 4.18 -12.14
N ARG A 101 0.43 3.59 -13.06
CA ARG A 101 -0.09 2.74 -14.12
C ARG A 101 0.01 1.28 -13.67
N PHE A 102 -1.11 0.59 -13.66
CA PHE A 102 -1.18 -0.82 -13.34
C PHE A 102 -1.50 -1.62 -14.59
N ARG A 103 -0.89 -2.79 -14.71
CA ARG A 103 -1.19 -3.76 -15.76
C ARG A 103 -1.51 -5.08 -15.12
N TRP A 104 -2.64 -5.68 -15.49
CA TRP A 104 -2.92 -7.07 -15.14
C TRP A 104 -2.05 -8.00 -15.99
N ASN A 105 -1.21 -8.82 -15.34
CA ASN A 105 -0.16 -9.57 -16.01
C ASN A 105 -0.69 -10.61 -17.00
N GLU A 106 -1.81 -11.28 -16.66
CA GLU A 106 -2.36 -12.36 -17.49
C GLU A 106 -2.99 -11.85 -18.79
N THR A 107 -3.77 -10.77 -18.73
CA THR A 107 -4.50 -10.22 -19.88
C THR A 107 -3.69 -9.15 -20.62
N GLY A 108 -2.69 -8.56 -19.95
CA GLY A 108 -1.92 -7.44 -20.45
C GLY A 108 -2.65 -6.09 -20.44
N GLN A 109 -3.93 -6.06 -20.02
CA GLN A 109 -4.71 -4.83 -19.93
C GLN A 109 -4.20 -3.93 -18.81
N ALA A 110 -4.17 -2.62 -19.06
CA ALA A 110 -3.56 -1.66 -18.16
C ALA A 110 -4.41 -0.39 -18.04
N TRP A 111 -4.42 0.17 -16.83
CA TRP A 111 -5.13 1.40 -16.51
C TRP A 111 -4.20 2.33 -15.70
N ASP A 112 -4.48 3.62 -15.79
CA ASP A 112 -3.89 4.61 -14.90
C ASP A 112 -4.91 4.88 -13.79
N GLU A 113 -4.50 4.80 -12.52
CA GLU A 113 -5.38 5.09 -11.39
C GLU A 113 -4.76 6.07 -10.40
N THR A 114 -5.65 6.77 -9.69
CA THR A 114 -5.34 7.43 -8.43
C THR A 114 -5.87 6.56 -7.30
N PHE A 115 -5.03 6.31 -6.30
CA PHE A 115 -5.41 5.59 -5.08
C PHE A 115 -5.18 6.46 -3.85
N ALA A 116 -5.82 6.11 -2.75
CA ALA A 116 -5.64 6.72 -1.44
C ALA A 116 -5.09 5.69 -0.45
N TYR A 117 -4.07 6.10 0.30
CA TYR A 117 -3.52 5.33 1.40
C TYR A 117 -3.94 5.91 2.74
N ARG A 118 -4.16 5.01 3.70
CA ARG A 118 -4.13 5.33 5.13
C ARG A 118 -3.08 4.45 5.81
N ILE A 119 -2.05 5.09 6.35
CA ILE A 119 -0.92 4.44 7.00
C ILE A 119 -1.06 4.63 8.51
N GLY A 120 -1.41 3.56 9.22
CA GLY A 120 -1.37 3.47 10.68
C GLY A 120 0.04 3.12 11.15
N LEU A 121 0.51 3.84 12.16
CA LEU A 121 1.89 3.79 12.64
C LEU A 121 1.93 3.45 14.14
N ALA A 122 3.01 2.82 14.58
CA ALA A 122 3.28 2.53 15.99
C ALA A 122 4.78 2.67 16.30
N GLU A 123 5.12 2.91 17.56
CA GLU A 123 6.51 2.85 18.01
C GLU A 123 6.91 1.40 18.31
N GLU A 124 8.03 0.95 17.73
CA GLU A 124 8.63 -0.36 17.97
C GLU A 124 10.15 -0.20 18.03
N GLY A 125 10.76 -0.63 19.14
CA GLY A 125 12.23 -0.64 19.27
C GLY A 125 12.87 0.75 19.18
N GLY A 126 12.14 1.82 19.52
CA GLY A 126 12.62 3.20 19.41
C GLY A 126 12.42 3.84 18.03
N GLU A 127 11.79 3.14 17.09
CA GLU A 127 11.45 3.66 15.77
C GLU A 127 9.94 3.70 15.54
N VAL A 128 9.47 4.63 14.73
CA VAL A 128 8.10 4.58 14.17
C VAL A 128 8.09 3.57 13.03
N LYS A 129 7.12 2.67 13.01
CA LYS A 129 6.89 1.67 11.94
C LYS A 129 5.43 1.57 11.56
N VAL A 130 5.15 0.95 10.41
CA VAL A 130 3.80 0.72 9.90
C VAL A 130 3.16 -0.47 10.61
N VAL A 131 2.01 -0.26 11.22
CA VAL A 131 1.19 -1.33 11.82
C VAL A 131 -0.04 -1.64 10.96
N VAL A 132 -0.55 -0.65 10.22
CA VAL A 132 -1.71 -0.83 9.34
C VAL A 132 -1.46 -0.11 8.03
N TYR A 133 -1.61 -0.81 6.92
CA TYR A 133 -1.52 -0.27 5.57
C TYR A 133 -2.86 -0.51 4.87
N GLU A 134 -3.62 0.56 4.66
CA GLU A 134 -4.92 0.50 3.98
C GLU A 134 -4.88 1.24 2.65
N VAL A 135 -5.57 0.68 1.66
CA VAL A 135 -5.62 1.19 0.29
C VAL A 135 -7.06 1.26 -0.20
N TRP A 136 -7.42 2.37 -0.84
CA TRP A 136 -8.64 2.53 -1.65
C TRP A 136 -8.22 2.90 -3.07
N ALA A 137 -8.62 2.09 -4.04
CA ALA A 137 -8.21 2.19 -5.45
C ALA A 137 -9.39 1.91 -6.41
N ASP A 138 -9.15 1.94 -7.72
CA ASP A 138 -10.18 1.64 -8.73
C ASP A 138 -10.36 0.13 -8.93
N THR A 139 -11.12 -0.47 -8.00
CA THR A 139 -11.43 -1.90 -8.05
C THR A 139 -12.25 -2.31 -9.28
N GLY A 140 -12.92 -1.36 -9.94
CA GLY A 140 -13.66 -1.61 -11.18
C GLY A 140 -12.71 -1.80 -12.36
N ALA A 141 -11.74 -0.89 -12.51
CA ALA A 141 -10.69 -1.00 -13.52
C ALA A 141 -9.86 -2.28 -13.32
N ALA A 142 -9.46 -2.59 -12.08
CA ALA A 142 -8.74 -3.82 -11.77
C ALA A 142 -9.53 -5.09 -12.16
N TYR A 143 -10.84 -5.11 -11.88
CA TYR A 143 -11.70 -6.22 -12.28
C TYR A 143 -11.82 -6.35 -13.80
N LEU A 144 -12.10 -5.24 -14.51
CA LEU A 144 -12.23 -5.24 -15.96
C LEU A 144 -10.92 -5.68 -16.62
N ALA A 145 -9.77 -5.17 -16.16
CA ALA A 145 -8.46 -5.59 -16.63
C ALA A 145 -8.23 -7.09 -16.42
N ARG A 146 -8.59 -7.62 -15.25
CA ARG A 146 -8.48 -9.05 -14.93
C ARG A 146 -9.31 -9.93 -15.86
N VAL A 147 -10.53 -9.53 -16.21
CA VAL A 147 -11.43 -10.34 -17.06
C VAL A 147 -11.29 -10.05 -18.56
N GLY A 148 -10.36 -9.18 -18.95
CA GLY A 148 -10.15 -8.82 -20.35
C GLY A 148 -11.19 -7.85 -20.91
N GLY A 149 -11.91 -7.13 -20.06
CA GLY A 149 -12.99 -6.21 -20.42
C GLY A 149 -12.68 -4.73 -20.23
N LEU A 150 -11.40 -4.37 -20.02
CA LEU A 150 -10.97 -2.98 -20.00
C LEU A 150 -10.78 -2.48 -21.44
N ASP A 151 -11.68 -1.60 -21.89
CA ASP A 151 -11.67 -0.97 -23.23
C ASP A 151 -10.90 0.35 -23.26
#